data_AF-A0A0J7IHV2-F1
#
_entry.id   AF-A0A0J7IHV2-F1
#
_cell.length_a   1.000
_cell.length_b   1.000
_cell.length_c   1.000
_cell.angle_alpha   90.00
_cell.angle_beta   90.00
_cell.angle_gamma   90.00
#
_symmetry.space_group_name_H-M   'P 1'
#
loop_
_entity.id
_entity.type
_entity.pdbx_description
1 polymer ?
#
loop_
_entity_poly.entity_id
_entity_poly.type
_entity_poly.pdbx_seq_one_letter_code
_entity_poly.pdbx_strand_id
1 'polypeptide(L)'
;MWAQKPVVSYSAYAQKSQKDHTASLTRFLQDVSKKNAVGIIDGYTIEFNKEISIKNLNNIELSFKNSVLYSNKRFSGFFLNFVNSKNIVIDGMNVEMYRTALPVYTEKDYPNVYNSALGFKGCQNIEIKNSKFLNLYNRSVQITESYGKISVHDNFFSSKKQNQKYLMEHVVVGSSPNGVVSILKNRFDNESYDNPDFGISAISGYGLGKGEGKVDIIDNYINNAGRSNSGLHRLFAIDFYDDCDNITVKGNTISNVMWGAVRFNGSSVNTVISDNIITIKNPDDSSSITSSTTAGSQYFRNISINNNTITAISGLNSAIMLQNQFENIKTENISIKNNKINNSYNNISLVGYFDDVTVSQNVIKGSGAAVGISFMLKNKSAGKQIYINDNIIHTFNTGISLNSTDNKANNNGFTIRNNEVNTTNKSFKGYGIIVNLGMKGKINIEQNNILNFATGLYLRENTVNTKLNKFDGNAKNLSKD
;
A
#
# COMPACT_ATOMS: atom_id res chain seq x y z
N MET A 1 -11.88 -12.79 39.19
CA MET A 1 -13.26 -12.97 38.68
C MET A 1 -13.58 -11.69 37.90
N TRP A 2 -13.56 -11.71 36.56
CA TRP A 2 -13.86 -10.51 35.77
C TRP A 2 -15.37 -10.37 35.74
N ALA A 3 -15.90 -9.28 36.32
CA ALA A 3 -17.34 -9.04 36.34
C ALA A 3 -17.86 -8.96 34.90
N GLN A 4 -18.87 -9.78 34.58
CA GLN A 4 -19.51 -9.78 33.28
C GLN A 4 -20.21 -8.42 33.08
N LYS A 5 -19.95 -7.74 31.96
CA LYS A 5 -20.62 -6.47 31.65
C LYS A 5 -22.15 -6.68 31.58
N PRO A 6 -22.96 -5.70 32.02
CA PRO A 6 -24.40 -5.77 31.83
C PRO A 6 -24.76 -5.83 30.34
N VAL A 7 -25.93 -6.35 30.02
CA VAL A 7 -26.43 -6.47 28.64
C VAL A 7 -27.65 -5.57 28.46
N VAL A 8 -27.69 -4.82 27.37
CA VAL A 8 -28.85 -4.02 26.96
C VAL A 8 -29.32 -4.53 25.60
N SER A 9 -30.59 -4.91 25.48
CA SER A 9 -31.17 -5.37 24.22
C SER A 9 -31.86 -4.23 23.47
N TYR A 10 -31.59 -4.11 22.17
CA TYR A 10 -32.26 -3.13 21.31
C TYR A 10 -33.77 -3.35 21.21
N SER A 11 -34.25 -4.57 21.46
CA SER A 11 -35.69 -4.88 21.51
C SER A 11 -36.47 -4.17 22.60
N ALA A 12 -35.80 -3.62 23.61
CA ALA A 12 -36.43 -2.76 24.60
C ALA A 12 -36.74 -1.33 24.06
N TYR A 13 -36.19 -0.95 22.89
CA TYR A 13 -36.27 0.40 22.34
C TYR A 13 -37.02 0.48 21.01
N ALA A 14 -37.11 -0.63 20.27
CA ALA A 14 -37.71 -0.64 18.93
C ALA A 14 -38.41 -1.95 18.61
N GLN A 15 -39.53 -1.84 17.88
CA GLN A 15 -40.17 -2.97 17.22
C GLN A 15 -39.45 -3.28 15.91
N LYS A 16 -39.43 -4.55 15.49
CA LYS A 16 -38.80 -4.96 14.22
C LYS A 16 -39.48 -4.36 12.98
N SER A 17 -40.78 -4.05 13.07
CA SER A 17 -41.57 -3.44 11.99
C SER A 17 -41.47 -1.92 11.94
N GLN A 18 -40.69 -1.30 12.83
CA GLN A 18 -40.53 0.15 12.90
C GLN A 18 -39.84 0.66 11.62
N LYS A 19 -40.32 1.79 11.07
CA LYS A 19 -39.78 2.36 9.83
C LYS A 19 -38.59 3.28 10.06
N ASP A 20 -38.63 4.11 11.10
CA ASP A 20 -37.53 5.02 11.47
C ASP A 20 -36.94 4.60 12.81
N HIS A 21 -35.70 4.12 12.79
CA HIS A 21 -34.98 3.64 13.97
C HIS A 21 -34.14 4.72 14.67
N THR A 22 -34.11 5.95 14.16
CA THR A 22 -33.20 7.02 14.61
C THR A 22 -33.30 7.26 16.12
N ALA A 23 -34.49 7.60 16.62
CA ALA A 23 -34.67 7.95 18.03
C ALA A 23 -34.40 6.74 18.95
N SER A 24 -34.82 5.55 18.55
CA SER A 24 -34.62 4.32 19.31
C SER A 24 -33.14 3.93 19.37
N LEU A 25 -32.40 4.00 18.25
CA LEU A 25 -30.96 3.75 18.23
C LEU A 25 -30.21 4.75 19.10
N THR A 26 -30.51 6.05 18.99
CA THR A 26 -29.84 7.07 19.82
C THR A 26 -30.04 6.81 21.31
N ARG A 27 -31.27 6.52 21.75
CA ARG A 27 -31.56 6.19 23.16
C ARG A 27 -30.87 4.90 23.61
N PHE A 28 -30.88 3.88 22.77
CA PHE A 28 -30.20 2.62 23.04
C PHE A 28 -28.69 2.81 23.24
N LEU A 29 -28.03 3.54 22.33
CA LEU A 29 -26.59 3.83 22.41
C LEU A 29 -26.23 4.64 23.66
N GLN A 30 -27.08 5.60 24.04
CA GLN A 30 -26.93 6.34 25.29
C GLN A 30 -27.01 5.43 26.51
N ASP A 31 -27.94 4.48 26.55
CA ASP A 31 -28.10 3.59 27.69
C ASP A 31 -26.98 2.54 27.77
N VAL A 32 -26.52 2.02 26.62
CA VAL A 32 -25.33 1.16 26.53
C VAL A 32 -24.12 1.87 27.13
N SER A 33 -23.86 3.11 26.69
CA SER A 33 -22.76 3.94 27.18
C SER A 33 -22.89 4.22 28.69
N LYS A 34 -24.06 4.69 29.14
CA LYS A 34 -24.33 5.05 30.54
C LYS A 34 -24.15 3.86 31.48
N LYS A 35 -24.52 2.66 31.05
CA LYS A 35 -24.43 1.43 31.84
C LYS A 35 -23.11 0.68 31.67
N ASN A 36 -22.21 1.15 30.79
CA ASN A 36 -21.00 0.41 30.39
C ASN A 36 -21.34 -1.05 30.01
N ALA A 37 -22.39 -1.19 29.20
CA ALA A 37 -22.99 -2.45 28.84
C ALA A 37 -22.52 -2.96 27.47
N VAL A 38 -22.84 -4.22 27.18
CA VAL A 38 -22.86 -4.75 25.82
C VAL A 38 -24.27 -4.54 25.25
N GLY A 39 -24.36 -3.74 24.19
CA GLY A 39 -25.58 -3.54 23.41
C GLY A 39 -25.77 -4.63 22.38
N ILE A 40 -26.91 -5.34 22.41
CA ILE A 40 -27.26 -6.38 21.44
C ILE A 40 -28.35 -5.87 20.48
N ILE A 41 -28.07 -5.95 19.17
CA ILE A 41 -29.05 -5.70 18.11
C ILE A 41 -29.25 -7.02 17.36
N ASP A 42 -30.38 -7.70 17.57
CA ASP A 42 -30.65 -9.04 17.02
C ASP A 42 -31.91 -9.14 16.16
N GLY A 43 -31.73 -9.56 14.90
CA GLY A 43 -32.82 -9.82 13.96
C GLY A 43 -33.55 -8.55 13.48
N TYR A 44 -32.84 -7.43 13.33
CA TYR A 44 -33.38 -6.16 12.82
C TYR A 44 -32.91 -5.87 11.39
N THR A 45 -33.80 -5.35 10.57
CA THR A 45 -33.47 -4.78 9.26
C THR A 45 -33.73 -3.28 9.33
N ILE A 46 -32.66 -2.47 9.33
CA ILE A 46 -32.71 -1.05 9.64
C ILE A 46 -32.36 -0.22 8.41
N GLU A 47 -33.32 0.54 7.89
CA GLU A 47 -33.10 1.53 6.82
C GLU A 47 -32.54 2.82 7.40
N PHE A 48 -31.44 3.31 6.83
CA PHE A 48 -30.88 4.63 7.08
C PHE A 48 -31.24 5.56 5.93
N ASN A 49 -31.74 6.75 6.27
CA ASN A 49 -32.00 7.84 5.32
C ASN A 49 -31.32 9.16 5.73
N LYS A 50 -30.58 9.14 6.85
CA LYS A 50 -29.78 10.23 7.40
C LYS A 50 -28.75 9.64 8.35
N GLU A 51 -27.71 10.41 8.62
CA GLU A 51 -26.70 10.05 9.60
C GLU A 51 -27.23 10.06 11.04
N ILE A 52 -26.77 9.08 11.85
CA ILE A 52 -26.89 9.12 13.30
C ILE A 52 -25.53 9.49 13.89
N SER A 53 -25.39 10.75 14.33
CA SER A 53 -24.18 11.22 15.00
C SER A 53 -24.21 10.90 16.50
N ILE A 54 -23.14 10.28 16.98
CA ILE A 54 -22.92 9.84 18.36
C ILE A 54 -21.75 10.64 18.93
N LYS A 55 -22.05 11.62 19.80
CA LYS A 55 -21.07 12.60 20.27
C LYS A 55 -20.79 12.43 21.75
N ASN A 56 -19.51 12.39 22.12
CA ASN A 56 -19.03 12.32 23.51
C ASN A 56 -19.60 11.14 24.32
N LEU A 57 -19.89 10.01 23.67
CA LEU A 57 -20.34 8.80 24.36
C LEU A 57 -19.19 7.80 24.44
N ASN A 58 -18.94 7.27 25.63
CA ASN A 58 -17.81 6.38 25.89
C ASN A 58 -18.30 4.97 26.24
N ASN A 59 -17.40 3.98 26.12
CA ASN A 59 -17.66 2.59 26.48
C ASN A 59 -18.86 2.00 25.71
N ILE A 60 -18.83 2.17 24.41
CA ILE A 60 -19.86 1.64 23.51
C ILE A 60 -19.37 0.30 22.99
N GLU A 61 -20.02 -0.78 23.40
CA GLU A 61 -19.79 -2.12 22.85
C GLU A 61 -21.08 -2.61 22.21
N LEU A 62 -21.08 -2.79 20.89
CA LEU A 62 -22.23 -3.21 20.11
C LEU A 62 -21.97 -4.55 19.44
N SER A 63 -22.87 -5.51 19.66
CA SER A 63 -22.90 -6.79 18.96
C SER A 63 -24.16 -6.87 18.12
N PHE A 64 -23.97 -6.98 16.81
CA PHE A 64 -25.03 -7.17 15.83
C PHE A 64 -25.15 -8.65 15.52
N LYS A 65 -26.37 -9.18 15.63
CA LYS A 65 -26.71 -10.58 15.33
C LYS A 65 -27.86 -10.59 14.35
N ASN A 66 -27.76 -11.38 13.28
CA ASN A 66 -28.84 -11.55 12.29
C ASN A 66 -29.49 -10.23 11.81
N SER A 67 -28.75 -9.12 11.84
CA SER A 67 -29.28 -7.78 11.60
C SER A 67 -28.61 -7.19 10.38
N VAL A 68 -29.34 -6.43 9.60
CA VAL A 68 -28.85 -5.77 8.38
C VAL A 68 -29.15 -4.30 8.47
N LEU A 69 -28.11 -3.48 8.33
CA LEU A 69 -28.23 -2.05 8.21
C LEU A 69 -28.10 -1.70 6.74
N TYR A 70 -29.01 -0.91 6.20
CA TYR A 70 -28.98 -0.61 4.77
C TYR A 70 -29.49 0.78 4.43
N SER A 71 -29.21 1.22 3.21
CA SER A 71 -29.84 2.41 2.66
C SER A 71 -29.98 2.31 1.14
N ASN A 72 -31.20 2.44 0.62
CA ASN A 72 -31.48 2.52 -0.81
C ASN A 72 -31.74 3.97 -1.28
N LYS A 73 -31.47 4.95 -0.42
CA LYS A 73 -31.60 6.39 -0.71
C LYS A 73 -30.29 7.08 -0.42
N ARG A 74 -29.90 8.00 -1.29
CA ARG A 74 -28.68 8.76 -1.08
C ARG A 74 -28.88 9.73 0.10
N PHE A 75 -27.96 9.72 1.06
CA PHE A 75 -27.93 10.68 2.16
C PHE A 75 -26.48 11.05 2.53
N SER A 76 -26.31 12.27 3.04
CA SER A 76 -24.99 12.78 3.40
C SER A 76 -24.50 12.18 4.73
N GLY A 77 -23.23 11.77 4.76
CA GLY A 77 -22.55 11.27 5.95
C GLY A 77 -22.51 9.75 6.05
N PHE A 78 -22.55 9.27 7.30
CA PHE A 78 -22.38 7.87 7.66
C PHE A 78 -23.67 7.26 8.24
N PHE A 79 -23.81 5.94 8.27
CA PHE A 79 -24.92 5.31 8.98
C PHE A 79 -24.79 5.60 10.48
N LEU A 80 -23.61 5.30 11.04
CA LEU A 80 -23.22 5.69 12.40
C LEU A 80 -21.95 6.52 12.35
N ASN A 81 -21.97 7.71 12.96
CA ASN A 81 -20.82 8.62 13.01
C ASN A 81 -20.46 8.95 14.47
N PHE A 82 -19.33 8.44 14.94
CA PHE A 82 -18.82 8.67 16.28
C PHE A 82 -17.89 9.89 16.30
N VAL A 83 -18.14 10.81 17.23
CA VAL A 83 -17.35 12.03 17.39
C VAL A 83 -16.91 12.17 18.84
N ASN A 84 -15.62 12.39 19.07
CA ASN A 84 -15.03 12.63 20.39
C ASN A 84 -15.40 11.56 21.44
N SER A 85 -15.45 10.31 21.01
CA SER A 85 -15.94 9.16 21.77
C SER A 85 -14.81 8.17 22.05
N LYS A 86 -14.90 7.40 23.14
CA LYS A 86 -13.80 6.52 23.61
C LYS A 86 -14.27 5.10 23.88
N ASN A 87 -13.37 4.12 23.69
CA ASN A 87 -13.59 2.71 23.97
C ASN A 87 -14.82 2.19 23.21
N ILE A 88 -14.69 2.12 21.89
CA ILE A 88 -15.76 1.75 20.98
C ILE A 88 -15.43 0.38 20.39
N VAL A 89 -16.35 -0.57 20.52
CA VAL A 89 -16.27 -1.90 19.94
C VAL A 89 -17.52 -2.14 19.08
N ILE A 90 -17.30 -2.45 17.81
CA ILE A 90 -18.33 -2.84 16.85
C ILE A 90 -18.08 -4.27 16.42
N ASP A 91 -18.99 -5.17 16.73
CA ASP A 91 -18.88 -6.61 16.47
C ASP A 91 -20.08 -7.12 15.65
N GLY A 92 -19.83 -7.86 14.57
CA GLY A 92 -20.88 -8.54 13.80
C GLY A 92 -21.75 -7.66 12.91
N MET A 93 -21.40 -6.38 12.71
CA MET A 93 -22.23 -5.44 11.94
C MET A 93 -22.33 -5.89 10.47
N ASN A 94 -23.54 -6.00 9.93
CA ASN A 94 -23.73 -6.29 8.50
C ASN A 94 -24.38 -5.07 7.83
N VAL A 95 -23.66 -4.47 6.89
CA VAL A 95 -24.05 -3.23 6.21
C VAL A 95 -24.14 -3.45 4.71
N GLU A 96 -25.28 -3.08 4.14
CA GLU A 96 -25.55 -3.09 2.71
C GLU A 96 -25.68 -1.65 2.20
N MET A 97 -24.68 -1.18 1.45
CA MET A 97 -24.62 0.19 0.97
C MET A 97 -25.39 0.39 -0.35
N TYR A 98 -25.92 -0.69 -0.96
CA TYR A 98 -26.78 -0.70 -2.15
C TYR A 98 -26.28 0.19 -3.31
N ARG A 99 -24.98 0.16 -3.60
CA ARG A 99 -24.38 0.98 -4.67
C ARG A 99 -25.18 0.99 -5.97
N THR A 100 -25.69 -0.16 -6.41
CA THR A 100 -26.43 -0.30 -7.68
C THR A 100 -27.78 0.42 -7.72
N ALA A 101 -28.39 0.72 -6.56
CA ALA A 101 -29.66 1.45 -6.46
C ALA A 101 -29.47 2.97 -6.29
N LEU A 102 -28.24 3.43 -6.05
CA LEU A 102 -27.92 4.82 -5.76
C LEU A 102 -27.40 5.56 -7.02
N PRO A 103 -27.62 6.89 -7.11
CA PRO A 103 -27.03 7.71 -8.18
C PRO A 103 -25.52 7.55 -8.26
N VAL A 104 -24.92 7.81 -9.42
CA VAL A 104 -23.45 7.79 -9.56
C VAL A 104 -22.85 8.96 -8.77
N TYR A 105 -21.83 8.69 -7.95
CA TYR A 105 -21.02 9.73 -7.33
C TYR A 105 -20.09 10.37 -8.38
N THR A 106 -20.24 11.67 -8.58
CA THR A 106 -19.53 12.47 -9.58
C THR A 106 -18.56 13.47 -8.95
N GLU A 107 -17.81 14.18 -9.79
CA GLU A 107 -16.90 15.23 -9.32
C GLU A 107 -17.62 16.35 -8.56
N LYS A 108 -18.85 16.69 -8.94
CA LYS A 108 -19.65 17.72 -8.26
C LYS A 108 -20.01 17.34 -6.82
N ASP A 109 -19.97 16.05 -6.52
CA ASP A 109 -20.27 15.54 -5.18
C ASP A 109 -19.05 15.64 -4.26
N TYR A 110 -17.84 15.64 -4.84
CA TYR A 110 -16.57 15.73 -4.11
C TYR A 110 -16.39 17.09 -3.42
N PRO A 111 -15.85 17.14 -2.18
CA PRO A 111 -15.34 16.04 -1.34
C PRO A 111 -16.36 15.45 -0.35
N ASN A 112 -17.66 15.65 -0.55
CA ASN A 112 -18.67 15.27 0.44
C ASN A 112 -18.83 13.75 0.53
N VAL A 113 -19.04 13.22 1.73
CA VAL A 113 -19.24 11.79 1.98
C VAL A 113 -20.73 11.46 1.94
N TYR A 114 -21.12 10.36 1.30
CA TYR A 114 -22.50 9.88 1.26
C TYR A 114 -22.57 8.38 1.54
N ASN A 115 -23.64 7.95 2.22
CA ASN A 115 -23.97 6.54 2.49
C ASN A 115 -22.80 5.69 3.02
N SER A 116 -21.84 6.28 3.74
CA SER A 116 -20.71 5.54 4.31
C SER A 116 -21.15 4.75 5.54
N ALA A 117 -20.53 3.61 5.86
CA ALA A 117 -21.06 2.79 6.95
C ALA A 117 -20.70 3.35 8.35
N LEU A 118 -19.41 3.51 8.64
CA LEU A 118 -18.92 3.95 9.93
C LEU A 118 -17.97 5.15 9.81
N GLY A 119 -18.25 6.20 10.58
CA GLY A 119 -17.39 7.38 10.72
C GLY A 119 -16.86 7.50 12.14
N PHE A 120 -15.59 7.85 12.28
CA PHE A 120 -14.94 8.16 13.56
C PHE A 120 -14.10 9.43 13.41
N LYS A 121 -14.37 10.42 14.25
CA LYS A 121 -13.59 11.66 14.32
C LYS A 121 -13.25 12.01 15.77
N GLY A 122 -11.98 12.27 16.08
CA GLY A 122 -11.60 12.64 17.44
C GLY A 122 -11.73 11.50 18.46
N CYS A 123 -11.82 10.24 18.01
CA CYS A 123 -12.15 9.10 18.87
C CYS A 123 -10.90 8.42 19.45
N GLN A 124 -11.08 7.59 20.48
CA GLN A 124 -9.98 6.83 21.09
C GLN A 124 -10.35 5.37 21.35
N ASN A 125 -9.42 4.44 21.14
CA ASN A 125 -9.61 3.01 21.39
C ASN A 125 -10.82 2.45 20.61
N ILE A 126 -10.61 2.17 19.33
CA ILE A 126 -11.64 1.73 18.38
C ILE A 126 -11.33 0.28 17.97
N GLU A 127 -12.32 -0.60 18.02
CA GLU A 127 -12.25 -1.97 17.53
C GLU A 127 -13.45 -2.27 16.64
N ILE A 128 -13.21 -2.73 15.41
CA ILE A 128 -14.24 -3.15 14.46
C ILE A 128 -13.91 -4.57 14.01
N LYS A 129 -14.80 -5.52 14.31
CA LYS A 129 -14.56 -6.93 14.05
C LYS A 129 -15.77 -7.72 13.58
N ASN A 130 -15.49 -8.86 12.95
CA ASN A 130 -16.48 -9.85 12.49
C ASN A 130 -17.63 -9.24 11.65
N SER A 131 -17.39 -8.08 11.03
CA SER A 131 -18.41 -7.30 10.35
C SER A 131 -18.35 -7.51 8.84
N LYS A 132 -19.45 -7.22 8.15
CA LYS A 132 -19.60 -7.31 6.70
C LYS A 132 -20.03 -5.95 6.15
N PHE A 133 -19.27 -5.45 5.18
CA PHE A 133 -19.55 -4.20 4.48
C PHE A 133 -19.69 -4.49 2.99
N LEU A 134 -20.92 -4.42 2.49
CA LEU A 134 -21.28 -4.91 1.17
C LEU A 134 -21.61 -3.75 0.21
N ASN A 135 -21.25 -3.95 -1.05
CA ASN A 135 -21.59 -3.10 -2.19
C ASN A 135 -21.24 -1.62 -1.99
N LEU A 136 -19.95 -1.37 -1.72
CA LEU A 136 -19.38 -0.04 -1.47
C LEU A 136 -20.00 1.08 -2.32
N TYR A 137 -20.57 2.09 -1.66
CA TYR A 137 -20.94 3.36 -2.28
C TYR A 137 -19.77 4.35 -2.24
N ASN A 138 -19.44 4.94 -1.08
CA ASN A 138 -18.20 5.71 -0.92
C ASN A 138 -17.17 4.98 -0.05
N ARG A 139 -17.29 5.10 1.28
CA ARG A 139 -16.35 4.49 2.24
C ARG A 139 -17.06 3.55 3.19
N SER A 140 -16.48 2.37 3.46
CA SER A 140 -17.05 1.50 4.48
C SER A 140 -16.73 2.06 5.87
N VAL A 141 -15.46 2.32 6.15
CA VAL A 141 -14.99 2.81 7.45
C VAL A 141 -14.05 3.99 7.25
N GLN A 142 -14.33 5.10 7.92
CA GLN A 142 -13.43 6.26 7.96
C GLN A 142 -13.09 6.62 9.40
N ILE A 143 -11.80 6.61 9.73
CA ILE A 143 -11.26 6.93 11.05
C ILE A 143 -10.27 8.09 10.90
N THR A 144 -10.59 9.23 11.49
CA THR A 144 -9.77 10.45 11.37
C THR A 144 -9.55 11.12 12.70
N GLU A 145 -8.40 11.77 12.87
CA GLU A 145 -8.07 12.51 14.09
C GLU A 145 -8.27 11.65 15.36
N SER A 146 -7.98 10.35 15.27
CA SER A 146 -8.32 9.37 16.30
C SER A 146 -7.08 8.68 16.84
N TYR A 147 -7.10 8.27 18.10
CA TYR A 147 -5.88 7.94 18.84
C TYR A 147 -6.01 6.68 19.70
N GLY A 148 -4.90 6.29 20.34
CA GLY A 148 -4.84 5.03 21.09
C GLY A 148 -4.83 3.83 20.14
N LYS A 149 -5.45 2.72 20.58
CA LYS A 149 -5.51 1.49 19.77
C LYS A 149 -6.65 1.59 18.74
N ILE A 150 -6.34 1.45 17.46
CA ILE A 150 -7.32 1.41 16.38
C ILE A 150 -7.19 0.06 15.69
N SER A 151 -8.19 -0.80 15.81
CA SER A 151 -8.16 -2.17 15.31
C SER A 151 -9.33 -2.42 14.36
N VAL A 152 -9.04 -2.88 13.15
CA VAL A 152 -10.04 -3.33 12.17
C VAL A 152 -9.65 -4.73 11.74
N HIS A 153 -10.36 -5.76 12.19
CA HIS A 153 -9.93 -7.13 11.95
C HIS A 153 -11.04 -8.16 11.76
N ASP A 154 -10.72 -9.24 11.05
CA ASP A 154 -11.65 -10.34 10.79
C ASP A 154 -12.97 -9.88 10.12
N ASN A 155 -12.92 -8.80 9.32
CA ASN A 155 -14.08 -8.27 8.59
C ASN A 155 -14.08 -8.72 7.12
N PHE A 156 -15.26 -8.68 6.52
CA PHE A 156 -15.46 -8.89 5.09
C PHE A 156 -15.91 -7.59 4.42
N PHE A 157 -15.22 -7.18 3.36
CA PHE A 157 -15.51 -6.02 2.54
C PHE A 157 -15.72 -6.47 1.11
N SER A 158 -16.78 -5.98 0.47
CA SER A 158 -17.02 -6.26 -0.95
C SER A 158 -17.64 -5.08 -1.68
N SER A 159 -17.50 -5.15 -2.99
CA SER A 159 -18.11 -4.18 -3.88
C SER A 159 -18.50 -4.80 -5.21
N LYS A 160 -19.63 -4.33 -5.76
CA LYS A 160 -20.00 -4.59 -7.16
C LYS A 160 -19.08 -3.82 -8.10
N LYS A 161 -19.06 -4.23 -9.37
CA LYS A 161 -18.34 -3.50 -10.43
C LYS A 161 -18.68 -2.01 -10.37
N GLN A 162 -17.65 -1.19 -10.18
CA GLN A 162 -17.79 0.24 -10.02
C GLN A 162 -17.84 0.96 -11.37
N ASN A 163 -18.62 2.04 -11.39
CA ASN A 163 -18.70 3.02 -12.46
C ASN A 163 -18.51 4.46 -11.91
N GLN A 164 -18.04 4.56 -10.66
CA GLN A 164 -17.65 5.81 -10.02
C GLN A 164 -16.23 5.68 -9.49
N LYS A 165 -15.58 6.83 -9.33
CA LYS A 165 -14.16 6.90 -9.00
C LYS A 165 -13.86 7.70 -7.73
N TYR A 166 -14.63 8.72 -7.39
CA TYR A 166 -14.29 9.58 -6.24
C TYR A 166 -14.68 8.92 -4.90
N LEU A 167 -13.80 9.03 -3.89
CA LEU A 167 -13.95 8.44 -2.55
C LEU A 167 -14.32 6.95 -2.59
N MET A 168 -13.41 6.13 -3.14
CA MET A 168 -13.59 4.69 -3.35
C MET A 168 -12.60 3.88 -2.49
N GLU A 169 -12.76 3.93 -1.17
CA GLU A 169 -11.89 3.25 -0.22
C GLU A 169 -12.71 2.46 0.80
N HIS A 170 -12.39 1.19 1.05
CA HIS A 170 -13.09 0.44 2.11
C HIS A 170 -12.73 0.97 3.50
N VAL A 171 -11.45 0.99 3.84
CA VAL A 171 -10.97 1.48 5.14
C VAL A 171 -10.04 2.67 4.94
N VAL A 172 -10.35 3.78 5.60
CA VAL A 172 -9.52 4.99 5.62
C VAL A 172 -9.12 5.31 7.05
N VAL A 173 -7.82 5.45 7.31
CA VAL A 173 -7.30 5.94 8.59
C VAL A 173 -6.38 7.13 8.35
N GLY A 174 -6.70 8.30 8.89
CA GLY A 174 -6.00 9.54 8.53
C GLY A 174 -5.85 10.54 9.66
N SER A 175 -4.92 11.49 9.51
CA SER A 175 -4.66 12.57 10.47
C SER A 175 -4.52 12.10 11.91
N SER A 176 -3.89 10.94 12.11
CA SER A 176 -3.82 10.25 13.41
C SER A 176 -2.37 9.92 13.74
N PRO A 177 -1.50 10.95 13.88
CA PRO A 177 -0.05 10.79 13.87
C PRO A 177 0.45 9.78 14.91
N ASN A 178 -0.06 9.85 16.14
CA ASN A 178 0.30 8.96 17.25
C ASN A 178 -0.73 7.84 17.50
N GLY A 179 -1.60 7.53 16.53
CA GLY A 179 -2.47 6.36 16.60
C GLY A 179 -1.69 5.05 16.43
N VAL A 180 -2.09 4.01 17.16
CA VAL A 180 -1.59 2.63 16.98
C VAL A 180 -2.63 1.86 16.17
N VAL A 181 -2.40 1.77 14.86
CA VAL A 181 -3.33 1.24 13.87
C VAL A 181 -2.98 -0.21 13.54
N SER A 182 -3.97 -1.09 13.59
CA SER A 182 -3.86 -2.49 13.20
C SER A 182 -5.03 -2.89 12.31
N ILE A 183 -4.75 -3.24 11.05
CA ILE A 183 -5.72 -3.74 10.08
C ILE A 183 -5.32 -5.18 9.75
N LEU A 184 -6.02 -6.15 10.35
CA LEU A 184 -5.55 -7.53 10.46
C LEU A 184 -6.59 -8.52 9.91
N LYS A 185 -6.17 -9.52 9.12
CA LYS A 185 -7.04 -10.66 8.76
C LYS A 185 -8.38 -10.29 8.12
N ASN A 186 -8.47 -9.14 7.46
CA ASN A 186 -9.67 -8.78 6.73
C ASN A 186 -9.65 -9.39 5.33
N ARG A 187 -10.84 -9.61 4.77
CA ARG A 187 -11.05 -10.03 3.38
C ARG A 187 -11.71 -8.91 2.60
N PHE A 188 -10.99 -8.35 1.64
CA PHE A 188 -11.49 -7.39 0.65
C PHE A 188 -11.66 -8.13 -0.68
N ASP A 189 -12.90 -8.40 -1.07
CA ASP A 189 -13.22 -9.23 -2.23
C ASP A 189 -14.22 -8.52 -3.14
N ASN A 190 -13.68 -7.75 -4.07
CA ASN A 190 -14.47 -6.97 -5.01
C ASN A 190 -14.74 -7.73 -6.30
N GLU A 191 -15.83 -7.40 -6.99
CA GLU A 191 -16.05 -7.87 -8.35
C GLU A 191 -14.94 -7.38 -9.28
N SER A 192 -14.61 -8.19 -10.27
CA SER A 192 -13.60 -7.83 -11.28
C SER A 192 -14.05 -6.63 -12.10
N TYR A 193 -13.09 -5.78 -12.44
CA TYR A 193 -13.28 -4.66 -13.36
C TYR A 193 -12.09 -4.59 -14.30
N ASP A 194 -12.35 -4.19 -15.54
CA ASP A 194 -11.33 -4.16 -16.60
C ASP A 194 -10.71 -2.77 -16.75
N ASN A 195 -11.49 -1.73 -16.42
CA ASN A 195 -11.03 -0.34 -16.48
C ASN A 195 -10.42 0.07 -15.12
N PRO A 196 -9.09 0.28 -15.03
CA PRO A 196 -8.43 0.64 -13.80
C PRO A 196 -8.86 2.02 -13.25
N ASP A 197 -9.57 2.85 -13.99
CA ASP A 197 -10.08 4.14 -13.51
C ASP A 197 -11.15 4.02 -12.43
N PHE A 198 -11.82 2.87 -12.32
CA PHE A 198 -12.89 2.63 -11.33
C PHE A 198 -12.44 1.71 -10.20
N GLY A 199 -11.14 1.50 -10.05
CA GLY A 199 -10.58 0.70 -8.97
C GLY A 199 -10.88 1.27 -7.58
N ILE A 200 -10.91 0.37 -6.61
CA ILE A 200 -11.17 0.65 -5.20
C ILE A 200 -9.87 0.46 -4.42
N SER A 201 -9.62 1.28 -3.40
CA SER A 201 -8.61 1.01 -2.38
C SER A 201 -9.19 0.12 -1.29
N ALA A 202 -8.51 -0.96 -0.93
CA ALA A 202 -8.90 -1.73 0.25
C ALA A 202 -8.60 -0.93 1.52
N ILE A 203 -7.40 -0.33 1.58
CA ILE A 203 -6.89 0.36 2.75
C ILE A 203 -6.19 1.63 2.28
N SER A 204 -6.59 2.78 2.81
CA SER A 204 -5.93 4.06 2.57
C SER A 204 -5.58 4.76 3.88
N GLY A 205 -4.50 5.54 3.87
CA GLY A 205 -4.15 6.37 5.02
C GLY A 205 -3.19 7.52 4.75
N TYR A 206 -3.11 8.43 5.70
CA TYR A 206 -2.30 9.66 5.61
C TYR A 206 -2.02 10.25 7.00
N GLY A 207 -0.82 10.81 7.21
CA GLY A 207 -0.46 11.46 8.47
C GLY A 207 -0.48 10.51 9.67
N LEU A 208 0.19 9.36 9.53
CA LEU A 208 0.22 8.28 10.53
C LEU A 208 1.64 7.98 11.01
N GLY A 209 1.76 7.30 12.16
CA GLY A 209 2.99 6.66 12.59
C GLY A 209 4.07 7.57 13.20
N LYS A 210 3.76 8.82 13.50
CA LYS A 210 4.67 9.75 14.18
C LYS A 210 4.70 9.47 15.70
N GLY A 211 5.82 9.79 16.34
CA GLY A 211 5.99 9.61 17.79
C GLY A 211 5.85 8.13 18.18
N GLU A 212 4.91 7.83 19.07
CA GLU A 212 4.56 6.45 19.48
C GLU A 212 3.58 5.75 18.52
N GLY A 213 3.15 6.43 17.45
CA GLY A 213 2.25 5.88 16.45
C GLY A 213 2.89 4.75 15.63
N LYS A 214 2.05 3.82 15.18
CA LYS A 214 2.44 2.65 14.38
C LYS A 214 1.30 2.24 13.46
N VAL A 215 1.64 1.69 12.28
CA VAL A 215 0.65 1.13 11.35
C VAL A 215 1.01 -0.31 10.98
N ASP A 216 0.14 -1.25 11.32
CA ASP A 216 0.27 -2.68 11.00
C ASP A 216 -0.85 -3.11 10.04
N ILE A 217 -0.49 -3.53 8.82
CA ILE A 217 -1.38 -4.12 7.82
C ILE A 217 -0.95 -5.57 7.60
N ILE A 218 -1.62 -6.50 8.28
CA ILE A 218 -1.10 -7.89 8.42
C ILE A 218 -2.15 -8.94 8.04
N ASP A 219 -1.72 -9.95 7.29
CA ASP A 219 -2.50 -11.15 6.94
C ASP A 219 -3.87 -10.87 6.29
N ASN A 220 -4.01 -9.76 5.57
CA ASN A 220 -5.24 -9.45 4.83
C ASN A 220 -5.25 -10.17 3.47
N TYR A 221 -6.45 -10.53 3.02
CA TYR A 221 -6.69 -10.93 1.64
C TYR A 221 -7.33 -9.76 0.89
N ILE A 222 -6.71 -9.33 -0.21
CA ILE A 222 -7.18 -8.22 -1.04
C ILE A 222 -7.27 -8.70 -2.49
N ASN A 223 -8.46 -8.61 -3.07
CA ASN A 223 -8.73 -9.06 -4.43
C ASN A 223 -9.46 -7.98 -5.24
N ASN A 224 -9.04 -7.79 -6.49
CA ASN A 224 -9.58 -6.79 -7.42
C ASN A 224 -9.61 -5.39 -6.78
N ALA A 225 -8.43 -4.82 -6.55
CA ALA A 225 -8.24 -3.49 -5.96
C ALA A 225 -7.18 -2.72 -6.75
N GLY A 226 -7.04 -1.42 -6.46
CA GLY A 226 -6.07 -0.55 -7.11
C GLY A 226 -6.62 0.18 -8.34
N ARG A 227 -6.52 1.50 -8.32
CA ARG A 227 -6.96 2.44 -9.34
C ARG A 227 -5.78 3.13 -10.01
N SER A 228 -5.91 3.39 -11.31
CA SER A 228 -5.03 4.27 -12.07
C SER A 228 -5.05 5.71 -11.53
N ASN A 229 -4.31 6.62 -12.18
CA ASN A 229 -4.29 8.04 -11.85
C ASN A 229 -5.56 8.79 -12.30
N SER A 230 -6.74 8.31 -11.86
CA SER A 230 -8.05 8.90 -12.15
C SER A 230 -8.70 9.42 -10.85
N GLY A 231 -9.80 10.19 -10.96
CA GLY A 231 -10.66 10.56 -9.82
C GLY A 231 -9.93 11.33 -8.69
N LEU A 232 -9.10 12.29 -9.08
CA LEU A 232 -8.28 13.25 -8.30
C LEU A 232 -6.92 12.75 -7.82
N HIS A 233 -6.74 11.46 -7.57
CA HIS A 233 -5.43 10.89 -7.23
C HIS A 233 -5.44 9.37 -7.45
N ARG A 234 -4.29 8.77 -7.74
CA ARG A 234 -4.15 7.31 -7.77
C ARG A 234 -4.55 6.68 -6.42
N LEU A 235 -5.13 5.48 -6.44
CA LEU A 235 -5.44 4.71 -5.23
C LEU A 235 -4.82 3.33 -5.36
N PHE A 236 -3.75 3.00 -4.64
CA PHE A 236 -3.26 1.62 -4.61
C PHE A 236 -4.20 0.74 -3.79
N ALA A 237 -4.03 -0.59 -3.88
CA ALA A 237 -4.79 -1.52 -3.04
C ALA A 237 -4.59 -1.22 -1.54
N ILE A 238 -3.34 -0.97 -1.15
CA ILE A 238 -2.93 -0.34 0.11
C ILE A 238 -2.23 0.98 -0.23
N ASP A 239 -2.79 2.09 0.22
CA ASP A 239 -2.44 3.41 -0.28
C ASP A 239 -2.18 4.42 0.84
N PHE A 240 -0.90 4.64 1.14
CA PHE A 240 -0.45 5.74 2.01
C PHE A 240 0.07 6.87 1.12
N TYR A 241 -0.71 7.94 0.97
CA TYR A 241 -0.45 8.96 -0.06
C TYR A 241 0.30 10.21 0.45
N ASP A 242 0.37 10.40 1.76
CA ASP A 242 1.13 11.44 2.47
C ASP A 242 1.99 10.83 3.58
N ASP A 243 2.83 11.66 4.22
CA ASP A 243 3.76 11.34 5.30
C ASP A 243 3.24 10.28 6.28
N CYS A 244 3.83 9.08 6.22
CA CYS A 244 3.52 7.96 7.09
C CYS A 244 4.82 7.23 7.51
N ASP A 245 4.95 7.02 8.82
CA ASP A 245 6.10 6.37 9.44
C ASP A 245 5.71 5.06 10.13
N ASN A 246 6.70 4.27 10.55
CA ASN A 246 6.51 3.05 11.34
C ASN A 246 5.45 2.10 10.74
N ILE A 247 5.52 1.91 9.41
CA ILE A 247 4.57 1.11 8.64
C ILE A 247 5.09 -0.32 8.53
N THR A 248 4.24 -1.30 8.83
CA THR A 248 4.48 -2.71 8.53
C THR A 248 3.35 -3.25 7.66
N VAL A 249 3.67 -3.69 6.44
CA VAL A 249 2.76 -4.41 5.55
C VAL A 249 3.29 -5.83 5.37
N LYS A 250 2.66 -6.80 6.06
CA LYS A 250 3.21 -8.15 6.19
C LYS A 250 2.22 -9.27 5.93
N GLY A 251 2.63 -10.32 5.23
CA GLY A 251 1.83 -11.56 5.12
C GLY A 251 0.53 -11.43 4.32
N ASN A 252 0.33 -10.33 3.59
CA ASN A 252 -0.90 -10.11 2.86
C ASN A 252 -0.89 -10.87 1.52
N THR A 253 -2.07 -11.36 1.13
CA THR A 253 -2.32 -11.87 -0.23
C THR A 253 -3.06 -10.80 -1.01
N ILE A 254 -2.39 -10.21 -2.00
CA ILE A 254 -2.90 -9.09 -2.81
C ILE A 254 -2.99 -9.55 -4.26
N SER A 255 -4.17 -9.96 -4.69
CA SER A 255 -4.40 -10.64 -5.97
C SER A 255 -5.22 -9.81 -6.94
N ASN A 256 -5.00 -10.02 -8.23
CA ASN A 256 -5.76 -9.39 -9.32
C ASN A 256 -5.82 -7.86 -9.19
N VAL A 257 -4.75 -7.26 -8.66
CA VAL A 257 -4.66 -5.80 -8.56
C VAL A 257 -4.61 -5.23 -9.96
N MET A 258 -5.40 -4.20 -10.23
CA MET A 258 -5.43 -3.64 -11.57
C MET A 258 -4.25 -2.71 -11.80
N TRP A 259 -3.95 -1.80 -10.87
CA TRP A 259 -2.86 -0.83 -11.05
C TRP A 259 -1.64 -1.09 -10.15
N GLY A 260 -1.75 -0.89 -8.84
CA GLY A 260 -0.62 -1.01 -7.91
C GLY A 260 -1.04 -1.51 -6.53
N ALA A 261 -0.16 -2.26 -5.87
CA ALA A 261 -0.50 -2.99 -4.65
C ALA A 261 -0.23 -2.18 -3.38
N VAL A 262 0.99 -1.66 -3.20
CA VAL A 262 1.37 -0.88 -2.02
C VAL A 262 2.02 0.44 -2.41
N ARG A 263 1.49 1.55 -1.88
CA ARG A 263 2.11 2.88 -1.97
C ARG A 263 2.35 3.48 -0.59
N PHE A 264 3.49 4.15 -0.41
CA PHE A 264 3.84 4.88 0.82
C PHE A 264 4.61 6.17 0.51
N ASN A 265 3.93 7.16 -0.06
CA ASN A 265 4.54 8.42 -0.50
C ASN A 265 4.83 9.39 0.64
N GLY A 266 5.70 10.37 0.37
CA GLY A 266 6.03 11.44 1.32
C GLY A 266 7.22 11.09 2.23
N SER A 267 7.27 11.73 3.40
CA SER A 267 8.24 11.37 4.44
C SER A 267 7.93 9.96 4.95
N SER A 268 8.95 9.11 4.99
CA SER A 268 8.79 7.75 5.53
C SER A 268 10.04 7.30 6.26
N VAL A 269 9.84 6.80 7.49
CA VAL A 269 10.87 6.13 8.28
C VAL A 269 10.35 4.83 8.89
N ASN A 270 11.21 3.81 8.96
CA ASN A 270 10.92 2.49 9.55
C ASN A 270 9.76 1.78 8.83
N THR A 271 9.81 1.72 7.50
CA THR A 271 8.80 1.04 6.68
C THR A 271 9.26 -0.37 6.34
N VAL A 272 8.44 -1.37 6.61
CA VAL A 272 8.69 -2.79 6.34
C VAL A 272 7.57 -3.35 5.49
N ILE A 273 7.89 -3.81 4.27
CA ILE A 273 6.98 -4.51 3.37
C ILE A 273 7.52 -5.93 3.19
N SER A 274 6.93 -6.92 3.87
CA SER A 274 7.50 -8.28 3.87
C SER A 274 6.52 -9.43 3.73
N ASP A 275 7.00 -10.55 3.20
CA ASP A 275 6.28 -11.82 3.17
C ASP A 275 4.90 -11.73 2.47
N ASN A 276 4.71 -10.76 1.55
CA ASN A 276 3.46 -10.60 0.82
C ASN A 276 3.47 -11.39 -0.49
N ILE A 277 2.29 -11.86 -0.91
CA ILE A 277 2.06 -12.46 -2.22
C ILE A 277 1.26 -11.47 -3.06
N ILE A 278 1.85 -10.96 -4.13
CA ILE A 278 1.29 -9.89 -4.96
C ILE A 278 1.15 -10.37 -6.41
N THR A 279 -0.06 -10.27 -6.95
CA THR A 279 -0.36 -10.51 -8.37
C THR A 279 -1.05 -9.30 -9.00
N ILE A 280 -0.46 -8.75 -10.06
CA ILE A 280 -0.98 -7.55 -10.75
C ILE A 280 -1.37 -7.87 -12.19
N LYS A 281 -2.56 -7.42 -12.60
CA LYS A 281 -3.18 -7.67 -13.90
C LYS A 281 -2.82 -6.64 -14.97
N ASN A 282 -2.94 -5.35 -14.67
CA ASN A 282 -2.80 -4.29 -15.68
C ASN A 282 -1.93 -3.10 -15.22
N PRO A 283 -0.65 -3.33 -14.94
CA PRO A 283 0.23 -2.34 -14.32
C PRO A 283 0.80 -1.32 -15.30
N ASP A 284 0.11 -1.01 -16.40
CA ASP A 284 0.60 -0.05 -17.40
C ASP A 284 1.03 1.25 -16.69
N ASP A 285 2.29 1.66 -16.88
CA ASP A 285 2.90 2.85 -16.26
C ASP A 285 2.83 2.90 -14.71
N SER A 286 2.84 1.75 -14.03
CA SER A 286 2.76 1.67 -12.58
C SER A 286 3.89 0.83 -11.94
N SER A 287 3.83 0.68 -10.61
CA SER A 287 4.66 -0.29 -9.90
C SER A 287 3.86 -1.07 -8.86
N SER A 288 4.27 -2.32 -8.57
CA SER A 288 3.56 -3.13 -7.57
C SER A 288 3.74 -2.57 -6.16
N ILE A 289 4.98 -2.31 -5.77
CA ILE A 289 5.32 -1.58 -4.54
C ILE A 289 6.00 -0.28 -4.96
N THR A 290 5.50 0.85 -4.47
CA THR A 290 6.09 2.14 -4.80
C THR A 290 6.13 3.13 -3.66
N SER A 291 7.11 4.01 -3.73
CA SER A 291 7.11 5.24 -2.97
C SER A 291 7.86 6.33 -3.73
N SER A 292 7.37 7.56 -3.59
CA SER A 292 8.05 8.77 -4.01
C SER A 292 8.04 9.80 -2.90
N THR A 293 9.17 10.45 -2.70
CA THR A 293 9.25 11.69 -1.92
C THR A 293 8.43 12.79 -2.59
N THR A 294 7.92 13.73 -1.79
CA THR A 294 7.28 14.97 -2.23
C THR A 294 8.14 16.17 -1.83
N ALA A 295 7.86 17.37 -2.37
CA ALA A 295 8.66 18.57 -2.09
C ALA A 295 8.68 18.95 -0.59
N GLY A 296 7.67 18.55 0.18
CA GLY A 296 7.60 18.77 1.63
C GLY A 296 8.21 17.64 2.48
N SER A 297 8.69 16.56 1.86
CA SER A 297 9.26 15.43 2.59
C SER A 297 10.56 15.81 3.31
N GLN A 298 10.76 15.28 4.52
CA GLN A 298 11.94 15.58 5.33
C GLN A 298 12.98 14.44 5.30
N TYR A 299 12.52 13.20 5.17
CA TYR A 299 13.36 12.02 5.21
C TYR A 299 12.73 10.84 4.47
N PHE A 300 13.58 9.91 4.04
CA PHE A 300 13.18 8.69 3.36
C PHE A 300 14.19 7.57 3.69
N ARG A 301 14.00 6.91 4.85
CA ARG A 301 15.07 6.09 5.44
C ARG A 301 14.58 4.88 6.22
N ASN A 302 15.45 3.91 6.46
CA ASN A 302 15.11 2.66 7.17
C ASN A 302 13.94 1.92 6.49
N ILE A 303 14.07 1.65 5.19
CA ILE A 303 13.03 1.00 4.39
C ILE A 303 13.47 -0.42 4.08
N SER A 304 12.62 -1.39 4.37
CA SER A 304 12.86 -2.81 4.14
C SER A 304 11.76 -3.40 3.27
N ILE A 305 12.12 -3.94 2.10
CA ILE A 305 11.20 -4.63 1.20
C ILE A 305 11.75 -6.03 0.97
N ASN A 306 11.26 -7.02 1.72
CA ASN A 306 11.89 -8.34 1.74
C ASN A 306 10.92 -9.51 1.67
N ASN A 307 11.38 -10.67 1.16
CA ASN A 307 10.59 -11.92 1.15
C ASN A 307 9.24 -11.84 0.40
N ASN A 308 9.04 -10.84 -0.47
CA ASN A 308 7.79 -10.74 -1.22
C ASN A 308 7.84 -11.60 -2.48
N THR A 309 6.72 -12.22 -2.84
CA THR A 309 6.53 -12.81 -4.17
C THR A 309 5.67 -11.89 -5.01
N ILE A 310 6.22 -11.33 -6.08
CA ILE A 310 5.54 -10.39 -6.97
C ILE A 310 5.45 -11.01 -8.37
N THR A 311 4.23 -11.09 -8.89
CA THR A 311 3.96 -11.59 -10.25
C THR A 311 3.12 -10.58 -11.02
N ALA A 312 3.65 -10.03 -12.11
CA ALA A 312 2.84 -9.25 -13.05
C ALA A 312 2.34 -10.18 -14.16
N ILE A 313 1.12 -9.95 -14.67
CA ILE A 313 0.54 -10.78 -15.74
C ILE A 313 0.91 -10.22 -17.13
N SER A 314 0.99 -8.89 -17.25
CA SER A 314 1.38 -8.17 -18.47
C SER A 314 1.84 -6.75 -18.09
N GLY A 315 2.46 -5.99 -19.02
CA GLY A 315 2.66 -4.54 -18.89
C GLY A 315 4.12 -4.06 -18.75
N LEU A 316 4.30 -2.74 -18.80
CA LEU A 316 5.60 -2.03 -18.74
C LEU A 316 6.01 -1.61 -17.31
N ASN A 317 5.60 -2.38 -16.31
CA ASN A 317 5.64 -1.94 -14.91
C ASN A 317 6.99 -2.14 -14.21
N SER A 318 7.15 -1.46 -13.07
CA SER A 318 8.15 -1.89 -12.08
C SER A 318 7.56 -2.86 -11.05
N ALA A 319 8.31 -3.86 -10.59
CA ALA A 319 7.86 -4.63 -9.42
C ALA A 319 8.04 -3.80 -8.15
N ILE A 320 9.22 -3.20 -7.98
CA ILE A 320 9.55 -2.31 -6.88
C ILE A 320 10.13 -1.02 -7.46
N MET A 321 9.55 0.13 -7.10
CA MET A 321 10.06 1.44 -7.52
C MET A 321 10.10 2.42 -6.36
N LEU A 322 11.30 2.90 -6.02
CA LEU A 322 11.51 3.94 -5.01
C LEU A 322 12.10 5.18 -5.67
N GLN A 323 11.54 6.36 -5.38
CA GLN A 323 11.97 7.62 -5.96
C GLN A 323 12.25 8.69 -4.91
N ASN A 324 13.41 9.31 -5.00
CA ASN A 324 13.71 10.53 -4.27
C ASN A 324 14.16 11.64 -5.24
N GLN A 325 13.27 12.56 -5.55
CA GLN A 325 13.54 13.58 -6.57
C GLN A 325 14.26 14.83 -6.02
N PHE A 326 14.47 14.94 -4.71
CA PHE A 326 14.95 16.14 -4.03
C PHE A 326 16.24 15.89 -3.26
N GLU A 327 17.25 16.73 -3.49
CA GLU A 327 18.61 16.59 -2.95
C GLU A 327 18.68 16.71 -1.43
N ASN A 328 17.86 17.59 -0.87
CA ASN A 328 17.82 17.92 0.55
C ASN A 328 17.14 16.85 1.42
N ILE A 329 16.54 15.82 0.82
CA ILE A 329 15.86 14.76 1.56
C ILE A 329 16.87 13.70 1.99
N LYS A 330 16.97 13.48 3.30
CA LYS A 330 17.85 12.45 3.87
C LYS A 330 17.35 11.06 3.47
N THR A 331 18.13 10.39 2.62
CA THR A 331 17.83 9.07 2.05
C THR A 331 18.91 8.08 2.46
N GLU A 332 18.61 7.14 3.35
CA GLU A 332 19.60 6.18 3.88
C GLU A 332 18.97 4.86 4.35
N ASN A 333 19.78 3.79 4.41
CA ASN A 333 19.39 2.50 4.97
C ASN A 333 18.16 1.88 4.29
N ILE A 334 18.28 1.62 2.99
CA ILE A 334 17.25 0.96 2.18
C ILE A 334 17.70 -0.46 1.86
N SER A 335 16.84 -1.44 2.13
CA SER A 335 17.10 -2.87 1.95
C SER A 335 16.01 -3.49 1.10
N ILE A 336 16.39 -4.10 -0.04
CA ILE A 336 15.50 -4.86 -0.91
C ILE A 336 16.07 -6.28 -1.03
N LYS A 337 15.52 -7.24 -0.27
CA LYS A 337 16.15 -8.56 -0.10
C LYS A 337 15.22 -9.75 -0.27
N ASN A 338 15.75 -10.84 -0.83
CA ASN A 338 15.04 -12.13 -0.87
C ASN A 338 13.63 -12.05 -1.50
N ASN A 339 13.40 -11.12 -2.44
CA ASN A 339 12.14 -11.05 -3.16
C ASN A 339 12.19 -11.97 -4.38
N LYS A 340 11.06 -12.58 -4.71
CA LYS A 340 10.85 -13.35 -5.94
C LYS A 340 9.97 -12.54 -6.89
N ILE A 341 10.55 -12.05 -7.98
CA ILE A 341 9.86 -11.20 -8.96
C ILE A 341 9.73 -11.98 -10.27
N ASN A 342 8.50 -12.14 -10.76
CA ASN A 342 8.21 -12.83 -12.02
C ASN A 342 7.44 -11.92 -12.98
N ASN A 343 7.85 -11.95 -14.25
CA ASN A 343 7.16 -11.36 -15.39
C ASN A 343 6.94 -9.83 -15.29
N SER A 344 7.88 -9.11 -14.69
CA SER A 344 7.89 -7.63 -14.65
C SER A 344 8.89 -7.04 -15.65
N TYR A 345 8.56 -5.88 -16.22
CA TYR A 345 9.40 -5.19 -17.21
C TYR A 345 10.61 -4.51 -16.54
N ASN A 346 10.39 -3.56 -15.63
CA ASN A 346 11.42 -3.11 -14.70
C ASN A 346 11.24 -3.93 -13.42
N ASN A 347 12.29 -4.56 -12.88
CA ASN A 347 12.08 -5.39 -11.68
C ASN A 347 12.30 -4.55 -10.42
N ILE A 348 13.51 -4.03 -10.23
CA ILE A 348 13.83 -3.11 -9.13
C ILE A 348 14.35 -1.80 -9.72
N SER A 349 13.71 -0.69 -9.39
CA SER A 349 14.07 0.66 -9.87
C SER A 349 14.24 1.62 -8.71
N LEU A 350 15.42 2.26 -8.62
CA LEU A 350 15.69 3.35 -7.69
C LEU A 350 16.07 4.60 -8.49
N VAL A 351 15.29 5.67 -8.33
CA VAL A 351 15.44 6.91 -9.10
C VAL A 351 15.70 8.12 -8.20
N GLY A 352 16.81 8.83 -8.42
CA GLY A 352 17.15 10.08 -7.76
C GLY A 352 18.24 9.97 -6.69
N TYR A 353 18.09 10.66 -5.55
CA TYR A 353 19.14 10.75 -4.53
C TYR A 353 19.00 9.61 -3.50
N PHE A 354 20.00 8.73 -3.40
CA PHE A 354 19.99 7.60 -2.47
C PHE A 354 21.36 7.35 -1.84
N ASP A 355 21.36 7.06 -0.52
CA ASP A 355 22.52 6.53 0.22
C ASP A 355 22.21 5.15 0.80
N ASP A 356 23.28 4.38 1.01
CA ASP A 356 23.27 3.19 1.85
C ASP A 356 22.12 2.24 1.47
N VAL A 357 22.16 1.79 0.21
CA VAL A 357 21.19 0.87 -0.39
C VAL A 357 21.80 -0.52 -0.51
N THR A 358 21.06 -1.54 -0.09
CA THR A 358 21.39 -2.95 -0.33
C THR A 358 20.29 -3.61 -1.14
N VAL A 359 20.66 -4.18 -2.30
CA VAL A 359 19.80 -5.05 -3.11
C VAL A 359 20.43 -6.43 -3.16
N SER A 360 19.90 -7.40 -2.43
CA SER A 360 20.55 -8.71 -2.32
C SER A 360 19.63 -9.92 -2.29
N GLN A 361 20.11 -11.07 -2.77
CA GLN A 361 19.39 -12.34 -2.69
C GLN A 361 18.02 -12.33 -3.40
N ASN A 362 17.78 -11.40 -4.33
CA ASN A 362 16.53 -11.39 -5.08
C ASN A 362 16.60 -12.39 -6.24
N VAL A 363 15.47 -13.04 -6.52
CA VAL A 363 15.29 -13.92 -7.68
C VAL A 363 14.37 -13.21 -8.66
N ILE A 364 14.93 -12.75 -9.77
CA ILE A 364 14.27 -11.96 -10.79
C ILE A 364 14.12 -12.79 -12.06
N LYS A 365 12.89 -12.91 -12.56
CA LYS A 365 12.55 -13.50 -13.85
C LYS A 365 11.75 -12.48 -14.65
N GLY A 366 12.46 -11.59 -15.35
CA GLY A 366 11.85 -10.56 -16.20
C GLY A 366 11.28 -11.12 -17.51
N SER A 367 10.47 -10.31 -18.19
CA SER A 367 9.87 -10.63 -19.49
C SER A 367 9.97 -9.44 -20.46
N GLY A 368 9.75 -9.66 -21.76
CA GLY A 368 9.83 -8.58 -22.76
C GLY A 368 11.21 -7.91 -22.76
N ALA A 369 11.32 -6.59 -22.96
CA ALA A 369 12.62 -5.88 -22.93
C ALA A 369 13.11 -5.51 -21.51
N ALA A 370 12.90 -6.41 -20.54
CA ALA A 370 13.08 -6.13 -19.12
C ALA A 370 14.50 -5.73 -18.67
N VAL A 371 14.53 -4.87 -17.65
CA VAL A 371 15.71 -4.54 -16.83
C VAL A 371 15.57 -5.17 -15.44
N GLY A 372 16.63 -5.82 -14.96
CA GLY A 372 16.64 -6.47 -13.65
C GLY A 372 16.71 -5.46 -12.52
N ILE A 373 17.88 -4.88 -12.30
CA ILE A 373 18.10 -3.86 -11.27
C ILE A 373 18.55 -2.58 -11.96
N SER A 374 17.82 -1.48 -11.72
CA SER A 374 18.10 -0.18 -12.30
C SER A 374 18.30 0.87 -11.21
N PHE A 375 19.44 1.54 -11.26
CA PHE A 375 19.72 2.76 -10.53
C PHE A 375 19.81 3.90 -11.53
N MET A 376 18.95 4.89 -11.35
CA MET A 376 18.95 6.14 -12.12
C MET A 376 19.20 7.28 -11.15
N LEU A 377 20.46 7.53 -10.83
CA LEU A 377 20.84 8.37 -9.70
C LEU A 377 21.07 9.83 -10.10
N LYS A 378 20.77 10.72 -9.15
CA LYS A 378 21.21 12.13 -9.16
C LYS A 378 22.45 12.30 -8.28
N ASN A 379 23.20 13.38 -8.51
CA ASN A 379 24.48 13.61 -7.82
C ASN A 379 24.31 13.77 -6.32
N LYS A 380 25.27 13.29 -5.53
CA LYS A 380 25.29 13.54 -4.08
C LYS A 380 26.70 13.84 -3.58
N SER A 381 26.76 14.50 -2.43
CA SER A 381 27.96 14.64 -1.60
C SER A 381 28.53 13.26 -1.23
N ALA A 382 29.86 13.13 -1.30
CA ALA A 382 30.59 11.86 -1.45
C ALA A 382 30.46 10.83 -0.30
N GLY A 383 30.72 9.55 -0.63
CA GLY A 383 31.23 8.55 0.32
C GLY A 383 30.25 7.49 0.83
N LYS A 384 29.06 7.36 0.23
CA LYS A 384 28.06 6.35 0.62
C LYS A 384 28.06 5.15 -0.32
N GLN A 385 27.75 3.96 0.22
CA GLN A 385 27.98 2.70 -0.48
C GLN A 385 26.67 2.03 -0.87
N ILE A 386 26.58 1.65 -2.15
CA ILE A 386 25.51 0.82 -2.69
C ILE A 386 26.05 -0.60 -2.88
N TYR A 387 25.27 -1.59 -2.43
CA TYR A 387 25.59 -3.01 -2.50
C TYR A 387 24.55 -3.74 -3.35
N ILE A 388 25.01 -4.48 -4.37
CA ILE A 388 24.19 -5.33 -5.22
C ILE A 388 24.79 -6.73 -5.21
N ASN A 389 24.29 -7.60 -4.34
CA ASN A 389 24.97 -8.86 -4.02
C ASN A 389 24.07 -10.09 -4.08
N ASP A 390 24.62 -11.22 -4.53
CA ASP A 390 23.98 -12.54 -4.42
C ASP A 390 22.59 -12.61 -5.09
N ASN A 391 22.31 -11.80 -6.12
CA ASN A 391 21.04 -11.85 -6.84
C ASN A 391 21.09 -12.87 -7.99
N ILE A 392 19.95 -13.50 -8.29
CA ILE A 392 19.73 -14.33 -9.49
C ILE A 392 18.82 -13.55 -10.43
N ILE A 393 19.36 -13.10 -11.56
CA ILE A 393 18.71 -12.17 -12.48
C ILE A 393 18.59 -12.81 -13.87
N HIS A 394 17.37 -13.20 -14.22
CA HIS A 394 17.03 -13.67 -15.55
C HIS A 394 16.21 -12.59 -16.26
N THR A 395 16.84 -11.81 -17.14
CA THR A 395 16.20 -10.69 -17.84
C THR A 395 16.53 -10.72 -19.31
N PHE A 396 15.77 -9.99 -20.13
CA PHE A 396 15.95 -10.07 -21.57
C PHE A 396 16.95 -9.03 -22.10
N ASN A 397 16.91 -7.80 -21.59
CA ASN A 397 17.66 -6.67 -22.14
C ASN A 397 18.88 -6.33 -21.28
N THR A 398 18.65 -5.94 -20.02
CA THR A 398 19.73 -5.53 -19.11
C THR A 398 19.62 -6.24 -17.77
N GLY A 399 20.72 -6.80 -17.29
CA GLY A 399 20.79 -7.38 -15.95
C GLY A 399 20.81 -6.31 -14.86
N ILE A 400 21.90 -5.56 -14.79
CA ILE A 400 22.12 -4.46 -13.84
C ILE A 400 22.48 -3.19 -14.61
N SER A 401 21.78 -2.10 -14.33
CA SER A 401 22.00 -0.80 -14.95
C SER A 401 22.27 0.27 -13.91
N LEU A 402 23.43 0.91 -13.99
CA LEU A 402 23.77 2.07 -13.17
C LEU A 402 23.93 3.29 -14.08
N ASN A 403 22.98 4.22 -14.02
CA ASN A 403 22.93 5.43 -14.85
C ASN A 403 22.86 6.71 -14.01
N SER A 404 23.40 7.80 -14.54
CA SER A 404 23.21 9.16 -14.03
C SER A 404 22.25 9.95 -14.91
N THR A 405 21.34 10.72 -14.33
CA THR A 405 20.38 11.55 -15.09
C THR A 405 20.93 12.91 -15.51
N ASP A 406 22.04 13.36 -14.90
CA ASP A 406 22.42 14.77 -14.91
C ASP A 406 23.75 15.04 -15.62
N ASN A 407 24.38 14.03 -16.25
CA ASN A 407 25.72 14.09 -16.88
C ASN A 407 26.82 14.70 -15.97
N LYS A 408 26.61 14.64 -14.66
CA LYS A 408 27.49 15.18 -13.63
C LYS A 408 28.05 14.03 -12.78
N ALA A 409 29.17 14.28 -12.12
CA ALA A 409 29.89 13.27 -11.35
C ALA A 409 29.12 12.84 -10.10
N ASN A 410 28.63 11.60 -10.12
CA ASN A 410 28.18 10.90 -8.92
C ASN A 410 29.42 10.45 -8.11
N ASN A 411 29.29 10.45 -6.78
CA ASN A 411 30.36 10.12 -5.84
C ASN A 411 30.04 8.89 -4.96
N ASN A 412 28.97 8.17 -5.24
CA ASN A 412 28.64 6.93 -4.53
C ASN A 412 29.67 5.83 -4.84
N GLY A 413 29.95 5.00 -3.84
CA GLY A 413 30.67 3.75 -4.02
C GLY A 413 29.70 2.66 -4.46
N PHE A 414 30.11 1.79 -5.38
CA PHE A 414 29.32 0.62 -5.79
C PHE A 414 30.11 -0.66 -5.55
N THR A 415 29.44 -1.66 -4.99
CA THR A 415 29.97 -3.02 -4.85
C THR A 415 28.94 -3.96 -5.45
N ILE A 416 29.31 -4.60 -6.56
CA ILE A 416 28.46 -5.54 -7.29
C ILE A 416 29.15 -6.90 -7.22
N ARG A 417 28.60 -7.83 -6.45
CA ARG A 417 29.28 -9.09 -6.15
C ARG A 417 28.38 -10.33 -6.19
N ASN A 418 28.93 -11.47 -6.63
CA ASN A 418 28.27 -12.78 -6.55
C ASN A 418 26.89 -12.86 -7.23
N ASN A 419 26.61 -12.01 -8.22
CA ASN A 419 25.34 -12.08 -8.93
C ASN A 419 25.42 -13.12 -10.06
N GLU A 420 24.34 -13.88 -10.22
CA GLU A 420 24.09 -14.66 -11.43
C GLU A 420 23.19 -13.82 -12.35
N VAL A 421 23.72 -13.45 -13.51
CA VAL A 421 23.03 -12.56 -14.46
C VAL A 421 22.98 -13.26 -15.80
N ASN A 422 21.79 -13.65 -16.23
CA ASN A 422 21.58 -14.46 -17.41
C ASN A 422 20.48 -13.86 -18.29
N THR A 423 20.70 -13.83 -19.61
CA THR A 423 19.61 -13.52 -20.55
C THR A 423 19.02 -14.77 -21.18
N THR A 424 17.69 -14.77 -21.25
CA THR A 424 16.92 -15.80 -21.97
C THR A 424 16.87 -15.55 -23.48
N ASN A 425 17.38 -14.41 -23.98
CA ASN A 425 17.40 -14.09 -25.40
C ASN A 425 18.81 -13.92 -25.98
N LYS A 426 19.28 -14.97 -26.65
CA LYS A 426 20.60 -15.04 -27.31
C LYS A 426 20.74 -14.18 -28.58
N SER A 427 19.64 -13.66 -29.13
CA SER A 427 19.65 -12.85 -30.36
C SER A 427 19.74 -11.34 -30.13
N PHE A 428 19.59 -10.88 -28.88
CA PHE A 428 19.50 -9.46 -28.55
C PHE A 428 20.83 -8.84 -28.13
N LYS A 429 21.07 -7.58 -28.53
CA LYS A 429 22.28 -6.79 -28.21
C LYS A 429 22.23 -6.18 -26.80
N GLY A 430 21.76 -6.94 -25.82
CA GLY A 430 21.62 -6.51 -24.43
C GLY A 430 22.94 -6.45 -23.66
N TYR A 431 22.86 -6.02 -22.40
CA TYR A 431 24.01 -5.86 -21.51
C TYR A 431 23.83 -6.61 -20.18
N GLY A 432 24.85 -7.34 -19.74
CA GLY A 432 24.83 -7.96 -18.42
C GLY A 432 24.85 -6.90 -17.32
N ILE A 433 25.93 -6.11 -17.29
CA ILE A 433 26.08 -4.94 -16.39
C ILE A 433 26.45 -3.71 -17.22
N ILE A 434 25.72 -2.61 -17.03
CA ILE A 434 26.01 -1.29 -17.59
C ILE A 434 26.36 -0.32 -16.47
N VAL A 435 27.47 0.40 -16.64
CA VAL A 435 27.88 1.52 -15.79
C VAL A 435 28.08 2.75 -16.66
N ASN A 436 27.20 3.74 -16.52
CA ASN A 436 27.20 5.01 -17.25
C ASN A 436 26.76 6.15 -16.33
N LEU A 437 27.65 6.55 -15.44
CA LEU A 437 27.38 7.46 -14.33
C LEU A 437 28.15 8.79 -14.43
N GLY A 438 29.17 8.89 -15.28
CA GLY A 438 30.02 10.09 -15.48
C GLY A 438 30.86 10.49 -14.26
N MET A 439 31.44 9.54 -13.53
CA MET A 439 31.80 9.61 -12.10
C MET A 439 33.27 9.83 -11.72
N LYS A 440 33.47 10.16 -10.43
CA LYS A 440 34.73 10.06 -9.65
C LYS A 440 34.70 8.99 -8.52
N GLY A 441 33.56 8.32 -8.29
CA GLY A 441 33.41 7.29 -7.24
C GLY A 441 34.09 5.96 -7.56
N LYS A 442 34.33 5.12 -6.53
CA LYS A 442 34.92 3.78 -6.69
C LYS A 442 33.85 2.74 -7.00
N ILE A 443 34.05 1.96 -8.06
CA ILE A 443 33.14 0.87 -8.44
C ILE A 443 33.90 -0.44 -8.37
N ASN A 444 33.45 -1.39 -7.56
CA ASN A 444 34.01 -2.72 -7.43
C ASN A 444 33.01 -3.74 -8.01
N ILE A 445 33.41 -4.47 -9.05
CA ILE A 445 32.61 -5.52 -9.68
C ILE A 445 33.38 -6.83 -9.59
N GLU A 446 32.92 -7.75 -8.76
CA GLU A 446 33.67 -8.98 -8.49
C GLU A 446 32.84 -10.25 -8.38
N GLN A 447 33.38 -11.38 -8.82
CA GLN A 447 32.77 -12.71 -8.65
C GLN A 447 31.36 -12.83 -9.23
N ASN A 448 31.02 -12.07 -10.28
CA ASN A 448 29.72 -12.19 -10.96
C ASN A 448 29.80 -13.22 -12.09
N ASN A 449 28.69 -13.92 -12.32
CA ASN A 449 28.53 -14.88 -13.40
C ASN A 449 27.55 -14.31 -14.44
N ILE A 450 28.06 -13.81 -15.56
CA ILE A 450 27.27 -13.07 -16.56
C ILE A 450 27.22 -13.87 -17.87
N LEU A 451 26.04 -14.42 -18.15
CA LEU A 451 25.85 -15.43 -19.19
C LEU A 451 24.96 -14.93 -20.32
N ASN A 452 25.28 -15.34 -21.55
CA ASN A 452 24.46 -15.18 -22.76
C ASN A 452 24.16 -13.74 -23.23
N PHE A 453 24.79 -12.70 -22.66
CA PHE A 453 24.66 -11.32 -23.15
C PHE A 453 25.65 -11.01 -24.28
N ALA A 454 25.23 -10.19 -25.25
CA ALA A 454 26.10 -9.71 -26.32
C ALA A 454 27.28 -8.86 -25.77
N THR A 455 27.01 -8.06 -24.74
CA THR A 455 28.01 -7.33 -23.97
C THR A 455 27.89 -7.72 -22.50
N GLY A 456 28.85 -8.47 -21.96
CA GLY A 456 28.81 -8.88 -20.55
C GLY A 456 28.93 -7.70 -19.58
N LEU A 457 29.88 -6.81 -19.86
CA LEU A 457 30.15 -5.61 -19.08
C LEU A 457 30.37 -4.42 -20.01
N TYR A 458 29.64 -3.33 -19.78
CA TYR A 458 29.83 -2.04 -20.44
C TYR A 458 30.17 -0.98 -19.40
N LEU A 459 31.36 -0.39 -19.52
CA LEU A 459 31.87 0.64 -18.61
C LEU A 459 32.13 1.91 -19.40
N ARG A 460 31.60 3.04 -18.91
CA ARG A 460 31.94 4.38 -19.41
C ARG A 460 32.70 5.20 -18.36
N GLU A 461 33.44 4.53 -17.49
CA GLU A 461 34.04 5.12 -16.27
C GLU A 461 35.51 4.75 -16.11
N ASN A 462 36.32 5.70 -15.63
CA ASN A 462 37.77 5.53 -15.47
C ASN A 462 38.19 4.93 -14.11
N THR A 463 37.25 4.76 -13.16
CA THR A 463 37.51 4.36 -11.75
C THR A 463 36.83 3.05 -11.35
N VAL A 464 36.87 2.04 -12.23
CA VAL A 464 36.24 0.73 -12.01
C VAL A 464 37.29 -0.35 -11.75
N ASN A 465 37.17 -1.05 -10.61
CA ASN A 465 37.92 -2.25 -10.29
C ASN A 465 37.08 -3.48 -10.67
N THR A 466 37.59 -4.33 -11.55
CA THR A 466 36.93 -5.60 -11.92
C THR A 466 37.82 -6.79 -11.57
N LYS A 467 37.27 -7.82 -10.91
CA LYS A 467 38.02 -9.04 -10.52
C LYS A 467 37.15 -10.30 -10.58
N LEU A 468 37.69 -11.41 -11.07
CA LEU A 468 37.08 -12.75 -10.95
C LEU A 468 35.65 -12.86 -11.53
N ASN A 469 35.29 -12.08 -12.55
CA ASN A 469 33.98 -12.18 -13.21
C ASN A 469 34.05 -13.18 -14.38
N LYS A 470 33.03 -14.02 -14.53
CA LYS A 470 32.90 -14.95 -15.67
C LYS A 470 31.95 -14.37 -16.71
N PHE A 471 32.35 -14.41 -17.97
CA PHE A 471 31.56 -13.93 -19.12
C PHE A 471 31.55 -14.98 -20.24
N ASP A 472 30.36 -15.23 -20.80
CA ASP A 472 30.19 -16.15 -21.93
C ASP A 472 30.10 -15.41 -23.28
N GLY A 473 30.13 -14.06 -23.25
CA GLY A 473 30.07 -13.16 -24.42
C GLY A 473 31.27 -12.19 -24.49
N ASN A 474 31.33 -11.34 -25.51
CA ASN A 474 32.42 -10.37 -25.68
C ASN A 474 32.46 -9.39 -24.50
N ALA A 475 33.58 -9.36 -23.76
CA ALA A 475 33.90 -8.28 -22.84
C ALA A 475 34.41 -7.09 -23.65
N LYS A 476 33.54 -6.12 -23.96
CA LYS A 476 33.97 -4.87 -24.58
C LYS A 476 34.26 -3.84 -23.50
N ASN A 477 35.53 -3.76 -23.09
CA ASN A 477 36.03 -2.59 -22.37
C ASN A 477 36.23 -1.48 -23.41
N LEU A 478 35.22 -0.62 -23.60
CA LEU A 478 35.34 0.58 -24.43
C LEU A 478 35.55 1.76 -23.49
N SER A 479 36.75 1.87 -22.90
CA SER A 479 37.20 3.16 -22.39
C SER A 479 37.27 4.10 -23.60
N LYS A 480 36.30 5.00 -23.75
CA LYS A 480 36.48 6.15 -24.62
C LYS A 480 37.35 7.13 -23.86
N ASP A 481 38.53 7.39 -24.41
CA ASP A 481 39.35 8.55 -24.11
C ASP A 481 38.53 9.85 -24.17
#